data_AF-A0A1Y1Q2X7-F1
#
_entry.id   AF-A0A1Y1Q2X7-F1
#
_cell.length_a   1.000
_cell.length_b   1.000
_cell.length_c   1.000
_cell.angle_alpha   90.00
_cell.angle_beta   90.00
_cell.angle_gamma   90.00
#
_symmetry.space_group_name_H-M   'P 1'
#
loop_
_entity.id
_entity.type
_entity.pdbx_description
1 polymer ?
#
loop_
_entity_poly.entity_id
_entity_poly.type
_entity_poly.pdbx_seq_one_letter_code
_entity_poly.pdbx_strand_id
1 'polypeptide(L)'
;MRLQPVHPGEILFEEFLKPLNLTQTKLARDLRVPTRRINEIVSGKRRLTVDTALRLAHYFGNSVQFWLGLQMDYDLDLAKINLGPQIQSEVPVYLPPG
;
A
#
# COMPACT_ATOMS: atom_id res chain seq x y z
N MET A 1 -14.94 7.90 14.36
CA MET A 1 -13.55 7.43 14.52
C MET A 1 -12.89 7.55 13.15
N ARG A 2 -11.98 8.51 12.91
CA ARG A 2 -11.17 8.50 11.69
C ARG A 2 -10.09 7.44 11.91
N LEU A 3 -10.24 6.28 11.27
CA LEU A 3 -9.18 5.29 11.22
C LEU A 3 -7.99 5.92 10.49
N GLN A 4 -6.80 5.81 11.07
CA GLN A 4 -5.59 6.28 10.39
C GLN A 4 -5.40 5.45 9.12
N PRO A 5 -4.99 6.05 7.99
CA PRO A 5 -4.73 5.29 6.77
C PRO A 5 -3.68 4.21 7.02
N VAL A 6 -4.02 2.96 6.71
CA VAL A 6 -3.13 1.80 6.96
C VAL A 6 -2.21 1.62 5.76
N HIS A 7 -0.90 1.74 5.97
CA HIS A 7 0.06 1.57 4.88
C HIS A 7 0.18 0.08 4.50
N PRO A 8 0.33 -0.29 3.22
CA PRO A 8 0.48 -1.69 2.80
C PRO A 8 1.64 -2.42 3.48
N GLY A 9 2.67 -1.68 3.86
CA GLY A 9 3.81 -2.19 4.61
C GLY A 9 3.48 -2.65 6.03
N GLU A 10 2.47 -2.05 6.67
CA GLU A 10 1.96 -2.51 7.96
C GLU A 10 1.28 -3.86 7.81
N ILE A 11 0.41 -4.00 6.80
CA ILE A 11 -0.22 -5.29 6.45
C ILE A 11 0.83 -6.35 6.10
N LEU A 12 1.82 -6.00 5.29
CA LEU A 12 2.94 -6.90 4.97
C LEU A 12 3.65 -7.38 6.26
N PHE A 13 3.83 -6.51 7.23
CA PHE A 13 4.53 -6.86 8.47
C PHE A 13 3.68 -7.68 9.43
N GLU A 14 2.47 -7.22 9.72
CA GLU A 14 1.56 -7.81 10.71
C GLU A 14 0.94 -9.12 10.23
N GLU A 15 0.53 -9.20 8.95
CA GLU A 15 -0.24 -10.34 8.42
C GLU A 15 0.61 -11.38 7.70
N PHE A 16 1.84 -11.03 7.29
CA PHE A 16 2.72 -11.96 6.55
C PHE A 16 4.05 -12.19 7.27
N LEU A 17 4.82 -11.15 7.57
CA LEU A 17 6.16 -11.34 8.13
C LEU A 17 6.16 -11.90 9.55
N LYS A 18 5.34 -11.33 10.45
CA LYS A 18 5.21 -11.82 11.83
C LYS A 18 4.68 -13.26 11.90
N PRO A 19 3.55 -13.63 11.26
CA PRO A 19 2.99 -14.98 11.39
C PRO A 19 3.88 -16.05 10.75
N LEU A 20 4.62 -15.70 9.70
CA LEU A 20 5.54 -16.62 9.02
C LEU A 20 6.95 -16.64 9.61
N ASN A 21 7.21 -15.86 10.67
CA ASN A 21 8.53 -15.67 11.27
C ASN A 21 9.61 -15.29 10.22
N LEU A 22 9.24 -14.45 9.26
CA LEU A 22 10.11 -13.98 8.17
C LEU A 22 10.70 -12.62 8.51
N THR A 23 12.02 -12.49 8.41
CA THR A 23 12.68 -11.19 8.52
C THR A 23 12.58 -10.38 7.24
N GLN A 24 12.57 -9.05 7.33
CA GLN A 24 12.58 -8.15 6.16
C GLN A 24 13.80 -8.42 5.25
N THR A 25 14.95 -8.73 5.83
CA THR A 25 16.16 -9.13 5.09
C THR A 25 16.00 -10.45 4.34
N LYS A 26 15.38 -11.46 4.97
CA LYS A 26 15.06 -12.73 4.30
C LYS A 26 14.10 -12.49 3.14
N LEU A 27 13.02 -11.75 3.36
CA LEU A 27 12.07 -11.40 2.30
C LEU A 27 12.79 -10.71 1.14
N ALA A 28 13.58 -9.67 1.42
CA ALA A 28 14.26 -8.90 0.39
C ALA A 28 15.18 -9.78 -0.49
N ARG A 29 15.94 -10.68 0.15
CA ARG A 29 16.79 -11.65 -0.55
C ARG A 29 15.95 -12.58 -1.43
N ASP A 30 14.89 -13.15 -0.87
CA ASP A 30 14.05 -14.12 -1.58
C ASP A 30 13.29 -13.45 -2.76
N LEU A 31 12.91 -12.17 -2.62
CA LEU A 31 12.32 -11.36 -3.69
C LEU A 31 13.35 -10.77 -4.67
N ARG A 32 14.66 -10.95 -4.42
CA ARG A 32 15.78 -10.37 -5.19
C ARG A 32 15.70 -8.84 -5.32
N VAL A 33 15.45 -8.16 -4.21
CA VAL A 33 15.42 -6.68 -4.11
C VAL A 33 16.34 -6.20 -2.98
N PRO A 34 16.79 -4.94 -3.00
CA PRO A 34 17.56 -4.39 -1.89
C PRO A 34 16.77 -4.43 -0.58
N THR A 35 17.39 -4.85 0.53
CA THR A 35 16.76 -4.87 1.86
C THR A 35 16.14 -3.53 2.25
N ARG A 36 16.82 -2.43 1.91
CA ARG A 36 16.32 -1.06 2.13
C ARG A 36 14.93 -0.85 1.55
N ARG A 37 14.61 -1.44 0.39
CA ARG A 37 13.29 -1.34 -0.24
C ARG A 37 12.20 -1.90 0.67
N ILE A 38 12.41 -3.11 1.19
CA ILE A 38 11.42 -3.76 2.08
C ILE A 38 11.31 -3.00 3.40
N ASN A 39 12.43 -2.57 3.97
CA ASN A 39 12.43 -1.79 5.21
C ASN A 39 11.65 -0.47 5.08
N GLU A 40 11.84 0.26 3.97
CA GLU A 40 11.11 1.50 3.71
C GLU A 40 9.62 1.25 3.44
N ILE A 41 9.26 0.14 2.80
CA ILE A 41 7.85 -0.24 2.61
C ILE A 41 7.21 -0.54 3.97
N VAL A 42 7.81 -1.43 4.77
CA VAL A 42 7.28 -1.81 6.09
C VAL A 42 7.18 -0.60 7.03
N SER A 43 8.12 0.34 6.96
CA SER A 43 8.07 1.57 7.77
C SER A 43 7.20 2.70 7.20
N GLY A 44 6.46 2.46 6.12
CA GLY A 44 5.55 3.46 5.52
C GLY A 44 6.25 4.60 4.77
N LYS A 45 7.57 4.51 4.54
CA LYS A 45 8.38 5.55 3.89
C LYS A 45 8.42 5.42 2.38
N ARG A 46 8.02 4.27 1.83
CA ARG A 46 8.04 3.97 0.40
C ARG A 46 6.74 3.29 0.00
N ARG A 47 6.13 3.77 -1.08
CA ARG A 47 5.01 3.09 -1.74
C ARG A 47 5.40 1.72 -2.30
N LEU A 48 4.45 0.81 -2.28
CA LEU A 48 4.50 -0.45 -2.97
C LEU A 48 4.30 -0.22 -4.48
N THR A 49 5.29 -0.58 -5.29
CA THR A 49 5.26 -0.45 -6.75
C THR A 49 4.71 -1.71 -7.42
N VAL A 50 4.32 -1.62 -8.70
CA VAL A 50 3.89 -2.79 -9.50
C VAL A 50 4.94 -3.91 -9.53
N ASP A 51 6.24 -3.59 -9.70
CA ASP A 51 7.33 -4.58 -9.61
C ASP A 51 7.35 -5.28 -8.25
N THR A 52 7.13 -4.54 -7.16
CA THR A 52 7.11 -5.14 -5.81
C THR A 52 5.85 -5.97 -5.60
N ALA A 53 4.69 -5.53 -6.11
CA ALA A 53 3.44 -6.28 -6.07
C ALA A 53 3.57 -7.63 -6.80
N LEU A 54 4.16 -7.64 -8.00
CA LEU A 54 4.40 -8.87 -8.76
C LEU A 54 5.28 -9.87 -8.00
N ARG A 55 6.34 -9.38 -7.35
CA ARG A 55 7.25 -10.21 -6.55
C ARG A 55 6.56 -10.78 -5.32
N LEU A 56 5.82 -9.95 -4.59
CA LEU A 56 5.08 -10.37 -3.39
C LEU A 56 3.96 -11.34 -3.74
N ALA A 57 3.20 -11.09 -4.81
CA ALA A 57 2.16 -11.98 -5.31
C ALA A 57 2.72 -13.36 -5.66
N HIS A 58 3.82 -13.40 -6.40
CA HIS A 58 4.50 -14.65 -6.71
C HIS A 58 5.01 -15.38 -5.46
N TYR A 59 5.59 -14.65 -4.49
CA TYR A 59 6.18 -15.25 -3.30
C TYR A 59 5.15 -15.77 -2.29
N PHE A 60 4.06 -15.03 -2.07
CA PHE A 60 3.03 -15.37 -1.08
C PHE A 60 1.80 -16.08 -1.67
N GLY A 61 1.71 -16.22 -2.99
CA GLY A 61 0.62 -16.93 -3.67
C GLY A 61 -0.71 -16.17 -3.70
N ASN A 62 -0.71 -14.87 -3.44
CA ASN A 62 -1.89 -14.01 -3.58
C ASN A 62 -1.82 -13.21 -4.90
N SER A 63 -2.83 -12.37 -5.16
CA SER A 63 -2.92 -11.62 -6.42
C SER A 63 -2.08 -10.33 -6.40
N VAL A 64 -1.65 -9.87 -7.58
CA VAL A 64 -1.00 -8.55 -7.73
C VAL A 64 -1.96 -7.43 -7.31
N GLN A 65 -3.25 -7.60 -7.63
CA GLN A 65 -4.33 -6.68 -7.32
C GLN A 65 -4.55 -6.54 -5.81
N PHE A 66 -4.32 -7.60 -5.03
CA PHE A 66 -4.36 -7.51 -3.58
C PHE A 66 -3.37 -6.45 -3.07
N TRP A 67 -2.09 -6.56 -3.46
CA TRP A 67 -1.06 -5.61 -3.03
C TRP A 67 -1.26 -4.20 -3.56
N LEU A 68 -1.64 -4.06 -4.83
CA LEU A 68 -1.91 -2.75 -5.42
C LEU A 68 -3.19 -2.12 -4.86
N GLY A 69 -4.18 -2.93 -4.50
CA GLY A 69 -5.41 -2.49 -3.83
C GLY A 69 -5.10 -1.84 -2.49
N LEU A 70 -4.29 -2.50 -1.64
CA LEU A 70 -3.84 -1.92 -0.37
C LEU A 70 -3.17 -0.55 -0.56
N GLN A 71 -2.31 -0.44 -1.58
CA GLN A 71 -1.63 0.82 -1.86
C GLN A 71 -2.62 1.89 -2.31
N MET A 72 -3.54 1.53 -3.20
CA MET A 72 -4.58 2.44 -3.68
C MET A 72 -5.48 2.92 -2.54
N ASP A 73 -5.92 2.04 -1.65
CA ASP A 73 -6.75 2.39 -0.50
C ASP A 73 -6.04 3.38 0.42
N TYR A 74 -4.79 3.11 0.78
CA TYR A 74 -3.95 4.03 1.57
C TYR A 74 -3.81 5.40 0.90
N ASP A 75 -3.57 5.41 -0.40
CA ASP A 75 -3.36 6.64 -1.17
C ASP A 75 -4.63 7.47 -1.28
N LEU A 76 -5.78 6.81 -1.47
CA LEU A 76 -7.09 7.45 -1.51
C LEU A 76 -7.44 8.06 -0.15
N ASP A 77 -7.16 7.35 0.95
CA ASP A 77 -7.44 7.87 2.28
C ASP A 77 -6.59 9.09 2.62
N LEU A 78 -5.29 9.06 2.30
CA LEU A 78 -4.44 10.25 2.41
C LEU A 78 -4.92 11.40 1.53
N ALA A 79 -5.29 11.12 0.27
CA ALA A 79 -5.77 12.15 -0.65
C ALA A 79 -7.09 12.76 -0.17
N LYS A 80 -8.03 11.97 0.34
CA LYS A 80 -9.28 12.47 0.94
C LYS A 80 -9.03 13.37 2.14
N ILE A 81 -8.04 13.05 2.97
CA ILE A 81 -7.69 13.86 4.14
C ILE A 81 -7.04 15.18 3.71
N ASN A 82 -6.08 15.13 2.79
CA ASN A 82 -5.24 16.28 2.46
C ASN A 82 -5.85 17.20 1.39
N LEU A 83 -6.51 16.62 0.40
CA LEU A 83 -7.01 17.32 -0.79
C LEU A 83 -8.54 17.39 -0.84
N GLY A 84 -9.23 16.45 -0.18
CA GLY A 84 -10.69 16.33 -0.23
C GLY A 84 -11.45 17.63 0.05
N PRO A 85 -11.18 18.34 1.17
CA PRO A 85 -11.89 19.59 1.48
C PRO A 85 -11.71 20.67 0.42
N GLN A 86 -10.49 20.81 -0.10
CA GLN A 86 -10.18 21.79 -1.14
C GLN A 86 -10.89 21.44 -2.45
N ILE A 87 -10.76 20.19 -2.92
CA ILE A 87 -11.41 19.72 -4.15
C ILE A 87 -12.93 19.89 -4.07
N GLN A 88 -13.54 19.61 -2.91
CA GLN A 88 -14.99 19.77 -2.72
C GLN A 88 -15.44 21.24 -2.82
N SER A 89 -14.58 22.20 -2.47
CA SER A 89 -14.88 23.63 -2.64
C SER A 89 -14.62 24.14 -4.07
N GLU A 90 -13.66 23.57 -4.78
CA GLU A 90 -13.21 24.06 -6.09
C GLU A 90 -13.94 23.41 -7.27
N VAL A 91 -14.38 22.16 -7.13
CA VAL A 91 -14.97 21.38 -8.23
C VAL A 91 -16.48 21.28 -8.08
N PRO A 92 -17.28 21.85 -9.01
CA PRO A 92 -18.73 21.71 -8.98
C PRO A 92 -19.16 20.29 -9.34
N VAL A 93 -20.28 19.85 -8.76
CA VAL A 93 -20.90 18.57 -9.12
C VAL A 93 -21.55 18.69 -10.50
N TYR A 94 -21.15 17.84 -11.44
CA TYR A 94 -21.83 17.74 -12.73
C TYR A 94 -23.23 17.13 -12.53
N LEU A 95 -24.26 17.87 -12.93
CA LEU A 95 -25.64 17.42 -12.95
C LEU A 95 -26.07 17.29 -14.42
N PRO A 96 -26.29 16.06 -14.94
CA PRO A 96 -26.74 15.90 -16.31
C PRO A 96 -28.15 16.48 -16.50
N PRO A 97 -28.49 17.02 -17.69
CA PRO A 97 -29.87 17.35 -18.01
C PRO A 97 -30.73 16.08 -17.98
N GLY A 98 -31.94 16.21 -17.42
CA GLY A 98 -32.92 15.12 -17.32
C GLY A 98 -33.55 14.72 -18.64
#